data_AF-A0A5J4QGX2-F1
#
_entry.id   AF-A0A5J4QGX2-F1
#
_cell.length_a   1.000
_cell.length_b   1.000
_cell.length_c   1.000
_cell.angle_alpha   90.00
_cell.angle_beta   90.00
_cell.angle_gamma   90.00
#
_symmetry.space_group_name_H-M   'P 1'
#
loop_
_entity.id
_entity.type
_entity.pdbx_description
1 polymer ?
#
loop_
_entity_poly.entity_id
_entity_poly.type
_entity_poly.pdbx_seq_one_letter_code
_entity_poly.pdbx_strand_id
1 'polypeptide(L)' 'MHYKVYKQDNESETNSHIRRLTDDERVEEIAQMLSGALLTEAALNNARELLK' A
#
# COMPACT_ATOMS: atom_id res chain seq x y z
N MET A 1 12.78 -1.49 5.28
CA MET A 1 11.61 -1.22 6.14
C MET A 1 10.75 -0.18 5.45
N HIS A 2 9.43 -0.37 5.38
CA HIS A 2 8.50 0.54 4.70
C HIS A 2 7.33 0.91 5.60
N TYR A 3 6.77 2.10 5.35
CA TYR A 3 5.68 2.65 6.12
C TYR A 3 4.58 3.15 5.19
N LYS A 4 3.33 2.94 5.58
CA LYS A 4 2.16 3.51 4.92
C LYS A 4 1.65 4.68 5.73
N VAL A 5 1.52 5.82 5.06
CA VAL A 5 0.80 6.98 5.59
C VAL A 5 -0.63 6.92 5.07
N TYR A 6 -1.61 6.99 5.96
CA TYR A 6 -3.03 6.96 5.60
C TYR A 6 -3.81 7.97 6.42
N LYS A 7 -4.93 8.43 5.86
CA LYS A 7 -5.88 9.29 6.57
C LYS A 7 -6.94 8.42 7.23
N GLN A 8 -7.30 8.77 8.45
CA GLN A 8 -8.43 8.19 9.17
C GLN A 8 -9.36 9.34 9.54
N ASP A 9 -10.57 9.28 9.01
CA ASP A 9 -11.63 10.23 9.32
C ASP A 9 -12.45 9.69 10.49
N ASN A 10 -12.47 10.42 11.60
CA ASN A 10 -13.44 10.24 12.68
C ASN A 10 -14.52 11.32 12.54
N GLU A 11 -15.68 11.15 13.20
CA GLU A 11 -16.85 12.04 13.05
C GLU A 11 -16.57 13.55 13.23
N SER A 12 -15.46 13.91 13.88
CA SER A 12 -15.09 15.30 14.16
C SER A 12 -13.80 15.78 13.47
N GLU A 13 -12.96 14.89 12.93
CA GLU A 13 -11.63 15.27 12.45
C GLU A 13 -10.99 14.23 11.51
N THR A 14 -10.21 14.72 10.54
CA THR A 14 -9.35 13.92 9.67
C THR A 14 -7.93 13.87 10.24
N ASN A 15 -7.51 12.72 10.76
CA ASN A 15 -6.15 12.53 11.27
C ASN A 15 -5.29 11.76 10.27
N SER A 16 -3.99 12.07 10.25
CA SER A 16 -3.01 11.36 9.42
C SER A 16 -2.21 10.40 10.30
N HIS A 17 -2.20 9.13 9.92
CA HIS A 17 -1.55 8.05 10.65
C HIS A 17 -0.42 7.46 9.81
N ILE A 18 0.61 6.94 10.49
CA ILE A 18 1.68 6.17 9.87
C ILE A 18 1.76 4.80 10.54
N ARG A 19 1.85 3.75 9.74
CA ARG A 19 2.09 2.38 10.23
C ARG A 19 3.18 1.70 9.43
N ARG A 20 3.93 0.82 10.08
CA ARG A 20 4.91 -0.03 9.40
C ARG A 20 4.17 -1.10 8.60
N LEU A 21 4.67 -1.39 7.40
CA LEU A 21 4.18 -2.46 6.56
C LEU A 21 5.01 -3.73 6.78
N THR A 22 4.34 -4.88 6.72
CA THR A 22 5.02 -6.17 6.51
C THR A 22 5.52 -6.27 5.07
N ASP A 23 6.32 -7.29 4.76
CA ASP A 23 6.81 -7.50 3.40
C ASP A 23 5.67 -7.84 2.42
N ASP A 24 4.66 -8.59 2.84
CA ASP A 24 3.47 -8.88 2.03
C ASP A 24 2.64 -7.61 1.79
N GLU A 25 2.36 -6.82 2.83
CA GLU A 25 1.62 -5.57 2.69
C GLU A 25 2.37 -4.57 1.80
N ARG A 26 3.71 -4.59 1.84
CA ARG A 26 4.53 -3.78 0.95
C ARG A 26 4.36 -4.18 -0.52
N VAL A 27 4.29 -5.48 -0.82
CA VAL A 27 4.02 -5.98 -2.18
C VAL A 27 2.65 -5.49 -2.65
N GLU A 28 1.63 -5.62 -1.80
CA GLU A 28 0.26 -5.19 -2.12
C GLU A 28 0.17 -3.68 -2.36
N GLU A 29 0.80 -2.85 -1.53
CA GLU A 29 0.80 -1.40 -1.75
C GLU A 29 1.50 -1.02 -3.06
N ILE A 30 2.62 -1.64 -3.38
CA ILE A 30 3.31 -1.36 -4.65
C ILE A 30 2.45 -1.81 -5.83
N ALA A 31 1.82 -2.98 -5.73
CA ALA A 31 0.91 -3.46 -6.76
C ALA A 31 -0.28 -2.50 -6.95
N GLN A 32 -0.87 -2.02 -5.86
CA GLN A 32 -1.95 -1.03 -5.86
C GLN A 32 -1.49 0.29 -6.50
N MET A 33 -0.27 0.75 -6.21
CA MET A 33 0.30 1.95 -6.82
C MET A 33 0.53 1.78 -8.33
N LEU A 34 0.91 0.57 -8.79
CA LEU A 34 1.13 0.27 -10.20
C LEU A 34 -0.19 0.14 -10.98
N SER A 35 -1.24 -0.38 -10.37
CA SER A 35 -2.52 -0.69 -11.04
C SER A 35 -3.63 0.33 -10.78
N GLY A 36 -3.42 1.25 -9.83
CA GLY A 36 -4.38 2.29 -9.46
C GLY A 36 -5.59 1.73 -8.71
N ALA A 37 -6.78 1.85 -9.32
CA ALA A 37 -8.05 1.51 -8.66
C ALA A 37 -8.32 0.01 -8.55
N LEU A 38 -7.73 -0.81 -9.44
CA LEU A 38 -7.99 -2.25 -9.52
C LEU A 38 -6.69 -3.02 -9.29
N LEU A 39 -6.63 -3.82 -8.23
CA LEU A 39 -5.52 -4.73 -8.02
C LEU A 39 -5.59 -5.87 -9.04
N THR A 40 -4.51 -6.08 -9.78
CA THR A 40 -4.42 -7.16 -10.79
C THR A 40 -3.28 -8.11 -10.46
N GLU A 41 -3.40 -9.37 -10.90
CA GLU A 41 -2.33 -10.36 -10.74
C GLU A 41 -1.04 -9.93 -11.44
N ALA A 42 -1.15 -9.27 -12.59
CA ALA A 42 0.00 -8.70 -13.29
C ALA A 42 0.72 -7.63 -12.45
N ALA A 43 -0.02 -6.76 -11.76
CA ALA A 43 0.56 -5.76 -10.89
C ALA A 43 1.22 -6.37 -9.64
N LEU A 44 0.62 -7.40 -9.04
CA LEU A 44 1.22 -8.17 -7.95
C LEU A 44 2.53 -8.84 -8.37
N ASN A 45 2.56 -9.46 -9.55
CA ASN A 45 3.77 -10.09 -10.05
C ASN A 45 4.88 -9.07 -10.33
N ASN A 46 4.55 -7.94 -10.95
CA ASN A 46 5.52 -6.86 -11.15
C ASN A 46 6.03 -6.28 -9.83
N ALA A 47 5.15 -6.06 -8.85
CA ALA A 47 5.54 -5.58 -7.53
C ALA A 47 6.53 -6.53 -6.84
N ARG A 48 6.30 -7.85 -6.92
CA ARG A 48 7.24 -8.85 -6.38
C ARG A 48 8.61 -8.80 -7.07
N GLU A 49 8.65 -8.65 -8.39
CA GLU A 49 9.91 -8.55 -9.14
C GLU A 49 10.69 -7.25 -8.84
N LEU A 50 10.01 -6.14 -8.53
CA LEU A 50 10.66 -4.89 -8.10
C LEU A 50 11.27 -4.96 -6.71
N LEU A 51 10.82 -5.90 -5.88
CA LEU A 51 11.28 -6.09 -4.50
C LEU A 51 12.34 -7.18 -4.34
N LYS A 52 12.63 -7.90 -5.43
CA LYS A 52 13.70 -8.88 -5.55
C LYS A 52 15.06 -8.18 -5.62
#